data_AF-A0A536SMH8-F1
#
_entry.id   AF-A0A536SMH8-F1
#
_cell.length_a   1.000
_cell.length_b   1.000
_cell.length_c   1.000
_cell.angle_alpha   90.00
_cell.angle_beta   90.00
_cell.angle_gamma   90.00
#
_symmetry.space_group_name_H-M   'P 1'
#
loop_
_entity.id
_entity.type
_entity.pdbx_description
1 polymer ?
#
loop_
_entity_poly.entity_id
_entity_poly.type
_entity_poly.pdbx_seq_one_letter_code
_entity_poly.pdbx_strand_id
1 'polypeptide(L)'
;MERSFKAEVAKLRLGEGETFHGEAILAVTKALLQAGVSYVGGYQGAPVSHVMDVLNDAREFLDELGVHVETNANEAGAAAMLGASINYPMRGAVAFKSTVGTNVASDALSNLASAGVKGGTVLILGEDYGEGASIIQERTHAFAMKSQIWLVDPRPNLPKIVEMVEKSFELSEISSTPVMLELRIRACHVQGSFKTKANREPKLSKRTLIENPDFDYNRICLPPATYLQEKLKVEVRWPAAVKYIRENRLNEVFAGEMTDIGIICQGGMYNAVIRALQTLGLADAFGNARVPIYCLNVTYPLVPDEIVSFCADKREVLIVEEGQPAYIEDAILAALRRADVNAVRVRGKDVLPLAGEYTGEVVLTGISKFLGREQA
;
A
#
# COMPACT_ATOMS: atom_id res chain seq x y z
N MET A 1 5.17 22.59 17.60
CA MET A 1 6.54 22.24 18.03
C MET A 1 6.86 20.95 17.30
N GLU A 2 7.73 20.99 16.28
CA GLU A 2 8.09 19.81 15.48
C GLU A 2 8.73 18.74 16.38
N ARG A 3 8.32 17.48 16.20
CA ARG A 3 8.89 16.34 16.94
C ARG A 3 10.26 16.03 16.31
N SER A 4 11.32 16.20 17.09
CA SER A 4 12.68 15.80 16.69
C SER A 4 12.83 14.27 16.81
N PHE A 5 13.39 13.65 15.78
CA PHE A 5 13.69 12.21 15.69
C PHE A 5 15.19 11.92 15.71
N LYS A 6 16.04 12.88 16.08
CA LYS A 6 17.51 12.75 16.01
C LYS A 6 18.06 11.50 16.68
N ALA A 7 17.51 11.09 17.83
CA ALA A 7 17.96 9.88 18.52
C ALA A 7 17.50 8.60 17.78
N GLU A 8 16.30 8.63 17.21
CA GLU A 8 15.68 7.54 16.50
C GLU A 8 16.27 7.33 15.10
N VAL A 9 16.72 8.39 14.44
CA VAL A 9 17.38 8.36 13.12
C VAL A 9 18.65 7.52 13.12
N ALA A 10 19.34 7.39 14.27
CA ALA A 10 20.49 6.49 14.40
C ALA A 10 20.14 5.03 14.02
N LYS A 11 18.88 4.61 14.20
CA LYS A 11 18.39 3.28 13.84
C LYS A 11 18.35 3.05 12.32
N LEU A 12 18.37 4.09 11.50
CA LEU A 12 18.44 3.96 10.04
C LEU A 12 19.78 3.35 9.57
N ARG A 13 20.83 3.48 10.40
CA ARG A 13 22.18 2.94 10.14
C ARG A 13 22.32 1.44 10.42
N LEU A 14 21.33 0.80 11.05
CA LEU A 14 21.36 -0.63 11.36
C LEU A 14 21.67 -1.46 10.10
N GLY A 15 22.66 -2.33 10.17
CA GLY A 15 23.10 -3.21 9.10
C GLY A 15 22.28 -4.50 8.99
N GLU A 16 22.78 -5.44 8.21
CA GLU A 16 22.12 -6.72 7.97
C GLU A 16 22.08 -7.59 9.24
N GLY A 17 20.92 -8.16 9.54
CA GLY A 17 20.71 -9.07 10.68
C GLY A 17 20.52 -8.40 12.04
N GLU A 18 20.78 -7.09 12.14
CA GLU A 18 20.46 -6.29 13.32
C GLU A 18 18.94 -6.20 13.54
N THR A 19 18.53 -5.78 14.75
CA THR A 19 17.12 -5.71 15.12
C THR A 19 16.69 -4.26 15.25
N PHE A 20 15.77 -3.84 14.39
CA PHE A 20 15.11 -2.55 14.52
C PHE A 20 13.99 -2.63 15.57
N HIS A 21 13.86 -1.61 16.41
CA HIS A 21 12.72 -1.40 17.31
C HIS A 21 12.21 0.03 17.17
N GLY A 22 10.93 0.21 16.87
CA GLY A 22 10.36 1.55 16.73
C GLY A 22 8.95 1.59 16.15
N GLU A 23 8.56 2.79 15.70
CA GLU A 23 7.29 3.07 15.03
C GLU A 23 7.39 2.80 13.53
N ALA A 24 6.24 2.56 12.89
CA ALA A 24 6.17 2.25 11.47
C ALA A 24 6.75 3.33 10.55
N ILE A 25 6.56 4.61 10.87
CA ILE A 25 7.11 5.70 10.05
C ILE A 25 8.64 5.61 9.91
N LEU A 26 9.35 5.32 11.01
CA LEU A 26 10.80 5.08 10.96
C LEU A 26 11.15 3.79 10.22
N ALA A 27 10.33 2.74 10.36
CA ALA A 27 10.52 1.48 9.65
C ALA A 27 10.34 1.66 8.13
N VAL A 28 9.39 2.49 7.68
CA VAL A 28 9.19 2.87 6.28
C VAL A 28 10.42 3.60 5.76
N THR A 29 10.94 4.59 6.49
CA THR A 29 12.19 5.27 6.09
C THR A 29 13.36 4.31 5.99
N LYS A 30 13.51 3.37 6.95
CA LYS A 30 14.52 2.32 6.86
C LYS A 30 14.33 1.45 5.61
N ALA A 31 13.09 1.07 5.30
CA ALA A 31 12.78 0.26 4.13
C ALA A 31 13.08 0.99 2.80
N LEU A 32 12.87 2.31 2.73
CA LEU A 32 13.28 3.12 1.56
C LEU A 32 14.79 3.02 1.30
N LEU A 33 15.61 3.03 2.36
CA LEU A 33 17.06 2.90 2.26
C LEU A 33 17.51 1.47 1.93
N GLN A 34 16.84 0.47 2.52
CA GLN A 34 17.05 -0.94 2.15
C GLN A 34 16.63 -1.20 0.69
N ALA A 35 15.71 -0.41 0.13
CA ALA A 35 15.33 -0.46 -1.26
C ALA A 35 16.25 0.34 -2.20
N GLY A 36 17.22 1.11 -1.69
CA GLY A 36 18.13 1.90 -2.52
C GLY A 36 17.44 3.04 -3.27
N VAL A 37 16.57 3.78 -2.55
CA VAL A 37 15.89 4.96 -3.08
C VAL A 37 16.89 6.05 -3.51
N SER A 38 16.74 6.59 -4.72
CA SER A 38 17.58 7.66 -5.26
C SER A 38 17.17 9.05 -4.75
N TYR A 39 15.87 9.26 -4.58
CA TYR A 39 15.33 10.52 -4.10
C TYR A 39 14.04 10.33 -3.32
N VAL A 40 13.86 11.17 -2.31
CA VAL A 40 12.70 11.20 -1.44
C VAL A 40 12.22 12.64 -1.30
N GLY A 41 10.91 12.82 -1.30
CA GLY A 41 10.32 14.11 -1.01
C GLY A 41 8.94 13.99 -0.40
N GLY A 42 8.20 15.09 -0.36
CA GLY A 42 6.87 15.10 0.19
C GLY A 42 6.41 16.44 0.72
N TYR A 43 5.19 16.43 1.21
CA TYR A 43 4.54 17.56 1.85
C TYR A 43 3.87 17.07 3.13
N GLN A 44 4.02 17.84 4.21
CA GLN A 44 3.56 17.44 5.53
C GLN A 44 2.04 17.31 5.58
N GLY A 45 1.56 16.18 6.10
CA GLY A 45 0.15 15.97 6.42
C GLY A 45 -0.08 14.70 7.23
N ALA A 46 -0.83 14.81 8.32
CA ALA A 46 -1.17 13.67 9.18
C ALA A 46 -2.00 12.63 8.40
N PRO A 47 -1.84 11.31 8.62
CA PRO A 47 -1.04 10.66 9.67
C PRO A 47 0.45 10.45 9.33
N VAL A 48 0.89 10.77 8.12
CA VAL A 48 2.28 10.53 7.66
C VAL A 48 3.19 11.75 7.80
N SER A 49 2.78 12.78 8.54
CA SER A 49 3.51 14.04 8.70
C SER A 49 4.95 13.84 9.16
N HIS A 50 5.16 12.90 10.10
CA HIS A 50 6.49 12.63 10.66
C HIS A 50 7.45 11.95 9.69
N VAL A 51 7.01 11.44 8.53
CA VAL A 51 7.92 10.88 7.51
C VAL A 51 8.91 11.97 7.08
N MET A 52 8.42 13.18 6.82
CA MET A 52 9.26 14.30 6.39
C MET A 52 10.20 14.77 7.50
N ASP A 53 9.73 14.79 8.75
CA ASP A 53 10.55 15.16 9.91
C ASP A 53 11.73 14.17 10.07
N VAL A 54 11.46 12.87 9.97
CA VAL A 54 12.48 11.82 10.00
C VAL A 54 13.46 11.97 8.83
N LEU A 55 12.99 12.22 7.62
CA LEU A 55 13.85 12.41 6.45
C LEU A 55 14.75 13.65 6.58
N ASN A 56 14.22 14.74 7.13
CA ASN A 56 14.98 15.96 7.36
C ASN A 56 16.04 15.78 8.47
N ASP A 57 15.69 15.14 9.59
CA ASP A 57 16.65 14.81 10.64
C ASP A 57 17.71 13.79 10.19
N ALA A 58 17.39 12.95 9.20
CA ALA A 58 18.31 11.98 8.59
C ALA A 58 19.15 12.54 7.43
N ARG A 59 19.03 13.83 7.09
CA ARG A 59 19.61 14.40 5.87
C ARG A 59 21.11 14.17 5.72
N GLU A 60 21.89 14.32 6.79
CA GLU A 60 23.34 14.06 6.78
C GLU A 60 23.67 12.63 6.34
N PHE A 61 22.96 11.65 6.91
CA PHE A 61 23.11 10.25 6.56
C PHE A 61 22.62 9.93 5.13
N LEU A 62 21.54 10.59 4.70
CA LEU A 62 21.01 10.44 3.34
C LEU A 62 21.97 11.00 2.29
N ASP A 63 22.63 12.12 2.58
CA ASP A 63 23.66 12.70 1.72
C ASP A 63 24.92 11.83 1.64
N GLU A 64 25.32 11.14 2.73
CA GLU A 64 26.39 10.12 2.69
C GLU A 64 26.08 9.02 1.65
N LEU A 65 24.83 8.55 1.61
CA LEU A 65 24.34 7.56 0.64
C LEU A 65 24.04 8.16 -0.76
N GLY A 66 24.13 9.48 -0.92
CA GLY A 66 23.83 10.20 -2.16
C GLY A 66 22.34 10.38 -2.46
N VAL A 67 21.46 10.08 -1.50
CA VAL A 67 20.01 10.22 -1.66
C VAL A 67 19.62 11.71 -1.70
N HIS A 68 18.82 12.10 -2.69
CA HIS A 68 18.30 13.46 -2.76
C HIS A 68 17.02 13.62 -1.93
N VAL A 69 17.02 14.57 -0.99
CA VAL A 69 15.89 14.86 -0.09
C VAL A 69 15.33 16.24 -0.43
N GLU A 70 14.05 16.30 -0.80
CA GLU A 70 13.35 17.53 -1.16
C GLU A 70 12.12 17.76 -0.28
N THR A 71 12.01 18.96 0.30
CA THR A 71 10.79 19.38 1.00
C THR A 71 9.96 20.20 0.01
N ASN A 72 8.89 19.62 -0.52
CA ASN A 72 8.10 20.26 -1.57
C ASN A 72 7.16 21.33 -0.99
N ALA A 73 6.78 22.31 -1.82
CA ALA A 73 5.87 23.38 -1.42
C ALA A 73 4.40 22.93 -1.30
N ASN A 74 4.03 21.83 -1.98
CA ASN A 74 2.71 21.20 -1.94
C ASN A 74 2.79 19.77 -2.53
N GLU A 75 1.67 19.03 -2.48
CA GLU A 75 1.55 17.65 -2.96
C GLU A 75 1.70 17.53 -4.48
N ALA A 76 1.29 18.54 -5.25
CA ALA A 76 1.49 18.56 -6.69
C ALA A 76 2.98 18.61 -7.06
N GLY A 77 3.76 19.44 -6.37
CA GLY A 77 5.21 19.50 -6.53
C GLY A 77 5.90 18.21 -6.10
N ALA A 78 5.45 17.60 -5.00
CA ALA A 78 5.93 16.28 -4.59
C ALA A 78 5.64 15.23 -5.67
N ALA A 79 4.40 15.10 -6.13
CA ALA A 79 4.06 14.14 -7.19
C ALA A 79 4.81 14.41 -8.51
N ALA A 80 5.03 15.67 -8.89
CA ALA A 80 5.79 16.02 -10.09
C ALA A 80 7.26 15.60 -10.01
N MET A 81 7.86 15.61 -8.81
CA MET A 81 9.23 15.13 -8.56
C MET A 81 9.41 13.66 -8.98
N LEU A 82 8.36 12.85 -8.88
CA LEU A 82 8.37 11.45 -9.33
C LEU A 82 8.61 11.31 -10.85
N GLY A 83 8.46 12.38 -11.62
CA GLY A 83 8.75 12.40 -13.06
C GLY A 83 10.19 12.01 -13.43
N ALA A 84 11.16 12.16 -12.51
CA ALA A 84 12.53 11.69 -12.76
C ALA A 84 12.59 10.18 -13.07
N SER A 85 11.72 9.38 -12.43
CA SER A 85 11.60 7.94 -12.65
C SER A 85 10.99 7.56 -14.01
N ILE A 86 10.39 8.49 -14.76
CA ILE A 86 9.77 8.19 -16.05
C ILE A 86 10.84 7.74 -17.05
N ASN A 87 11.93 8.52 -17.18
CA ASN A 87 12.97 8.26 -18.17
C ASN A 87 14.18 7.53 -17.60
N TYR A 88 14.41 7.64 -16.29
CA TYR A 88 15.62 7.13 -15.66
C TYR A 88 15.30 6.00 -14.67
N PRO A 89 16.19 4.99 -14.54
CA PRO A 89 16.03 3.89 -13.59
C PRO A 89 16.38 4.34 -12.16
N MET A 90 15.81 5.46 -11.72
CA MET A 90 15.98 6.05 -10.40
C MET A 90 14.80 5.66 -9.52
N ARG A 91 15.06 5.13 -8.33
CA ARG A 91 13.97 4.83 -7.39
C ARG A 91 13.53 6.11 -6.69
N GLY A 92 12.26 6.46 -6.80
CA GLY A 92 11.69 7.69 -6.22
C GLY A 92 10.59 7.40 -5.21
N ALA A 93 10.56 8.14 -4.10
CA ALA A 93 9.43 8.10 -3.19
C ALA A 93 8.96 9.47 -2.74
N VAL A 94 7.66 9.63 -2.52
CA VAL A 94 7.09 10.85 -1.93
C VAL A 94 6.07 10.51 -0.86
N ALA A 95 5.95 11.37 0.15
CA ALA A 95 4.97 11.22 1.22
C ALA A 95 4.04 12.43 1.33
N PHE A 96 2.74 12.18 1.45
CA PHE A 96 1.74 13.22 1.77
C PHE A 96 0.41 12.61 2.22
N LYS A 97 -0.51 13.48 2.65
CA LYS A 97 -1.84 13.11 3.12
C LYS A 97 -2.79 12.84 1.96
N SER A 98 -3.42 11.65 1.94
CA SER A 98 -4.54 11.31 1.07
C SER A 98 -5.89 11.38 1.82
N THR A 99 -6.99 11.81 1.23
CA THR A 99 -7.23 12.07 -0.20
C THR A 99 -7.05 13.50 -0.65
N VAL A 100 -7.13 14.48 0.26
CA VAL A 100 -7.04 15.91 -0.09
C VAL A 100 -5.73 16.26 -0.80
N GLY A 101 -4.59 15.73 -0.36
CA GLY A 101 -3.31 15.95 -1.04
C GLY A 101 -3.23 15.21 -2.37
N THR A 102 -3.86 14.03 -2.47
CA THR A 102 -3.99 13.29 -3.73
C THR A 102 -4.87 14.02 -4.75
N ASN A 103 -5.88 14.78 -4.29
CA ASN A 103 -6.65 15.70 -5.12
C ASN A 103 -5.74 16.80 -5.70
N VAL A 104 -4.94 17.46 -4.85
CA VAL A 104 -3.96 18.48 -5.28
C VAL A 104 -2.94 17.89 -6.27
N ALA A 105 -2.49 16.67 -6.04
CA ALA A 105 -1.50 15.97 -6.86
C ALA A 105 -2.06 15.31 -8.14
N SER A 106 -3.38 15.30 -8.34
CA SER A 106 -4.04 14.38 -9.28
C SER A 106 -3.56 14.51 -10.73
N ASP A 107 -3.26 15.72 -11.20
CA ASP A 107 -2.75 15.98 -12.55
C ASP A 107 -1.36 15.37 -12.77
N ALA A 108 -0.43 15.64 -11.84
CA ALA A 108 0.92 15.08 -11.87
C ALA A 108 0.90 13.54 -11.83
N LEU A 109 0.03 12.96 -10.98
CA LEU A 109 -0.14 11.51 -10.88
C LEU A 109 -0.73 10.90 -12.16
N SER A 110 -1.66 11.60 -12.81
CA SER A 110 -2.26 11.12 -14.07
C SER A 110 -1.21 11.07 -15.18
N ASN A 111 -0.36 12.09 -15.27
CA ASN A 111 0.75 12.14 -16.22
C ASN A 111 1.81 11.06 -15.92
N LEU A 112 2.22 10.92 -14.66
CA LEU A 112 3.15 9.90 -14.20
C LEU A 112 2.66 8.49 -14.55
N ALA A 113 1.40 8.19 -14.26
CA ALA A 113 0.82 6.88 -14.53
C ALA A 113 0.62 6.62 -16.03
N SER A 114 0.24 7.64 -16.80
CA SER A 114 0.11 7.55 -18.27
C SER A 114 1.44 7.15 -18.90
N ALA A 115 2.48 7.96 -18.72
CA ALA A 115 3.82 7.67 -19.21
C ALA A 115 4.34 6.33 -18.70
N GLY A 116 4.08 6.00 -17.43
CA GLY A 116 4.69 4.89 -16.72
C GLY A 116 6.11 5.24 -16.26
N VAL A 117 6.69 4.36 -15.46
CA VAL A 117 7.98 4.60 -14.81
C VAL A 117 9.00 3.53 -15.19
N LYS A 118 10.25 3.93 -15.37
CA LYS A 118 11.41 3.03 -15.57
C LYS A 118 12.07 2.73 -14.23
N GLY A 119 12.18 3.73 -13.37
CA GLY A 119 12.63 3.60 -12.00
C GLY A 119 11.45 3.35 -11.05
N GLY A 120 11.61 2.45 -10.09
CA GLY A 120 10.53 2.12 -9.17
C GLY A 120 10.04 3.36 -8.42
N THR A 121 8.73 3.55 -8.35
CA THR A 121 8.13 4.77 -7.81
C THR A 121 7.06 4.43 -6.77
N VAL A 122 7.22 4.96 -5.56
CA VAL A 122 6.33 4.68 -4.43
C VAL A 122 5.79 5.98 -3.82
N LEU A 123 4.47 6.07 -3.69
CA LEU A 123 3.78 7.15 -2.98
C LEU A 123 3.34 6.66 -1.62
N ILE A 124 3.90 7.20 -0.54
CA ILE A 124 3.53 6.88 0.83
C ILE A 124 2.38 7.81 1.23
N LEU A 125 1.17 7.25 1.28
CA LEU A 125 -0.06 8.00 1.47
C LEU A 125 -0.63 7.75 2.86
N GLY A 126 -0.80 8.81 3.64
CA GLY A 126 -1.54 8.72 4.89
C GLY A 126 -3.04 8.80 4.63
N GLU A 127 -3.80 7.74 4.89
CA GLU A 127 -5.27 7.73 4.84
C GLU A 127 -5.86 7.66 6.26
N ASP A 128 -6.98 8.34 6.48
CA ASP A 128 -7.69 8.37 7.77
C ASP A 128 -9.21 8.29 7.59
N TYR A 129 -9.66 7.56 6.57
CA TYR A 129 -11.07 7.37 6.31
C TYR A 129 -11.81 6.90 7.58
N GLY A 130 -12.93 7.53 7.90
CA GLY A 130 -13.71 7.25 9.10
C GLY A 130 -13.12 7.79 10.40
N GLU A 131 -11.84 8.16 10.45
CA GLU A 131 -11.18 8.59 11.69
C GLU A 131 -11.26 10.12 11.90
N GLY A 132 -11.09 10.55 13.16
CA GLY A 132 -11.32 11.94 13.59
C GLY A 132 -10.38 13.00 13.01
N ALA A 133 -9.27 12.62 12.37
CA ALA A 133 -8.36 13.55 11.70
C ALA A 133 -8.76 13.84 10.24
N SER A 134 -9.77 13.15 9.73
CA SER A 134 -10.15 13.22 8.34
C SER A 134 -10.80 14.55 7.97
N ILE A 135 -10.32 15.15 6.88
CA ILE A 135 -10.86 16.39 6.32
C ILE A 135 -12.05 16.08 5.41
N ILE A 136 -11.94 15.03 4.58
CA ILE A 136 -12.95 14.59 3.62
C ILE A 136 -13.03 13.05 3.66
N GLN A 137 -14.25 12.53 3.80
CA GLN A 137 -14.52 11.09 3.90
C GLN A 137 -14.50 10.43 2.51
N GLU A 138 -13.30 10.35 1.92
CA GLU A 138 -13.02 9.74 0.62
C GLU A 138 -11.87 8.73 0.73
N ARG A 139 -11.78 7.81 -0.23
CA ARG A 139 -10.78 6.74 -0.24
C ARG A 139 -9.73 6.95 -1.33
N THR A 140 -8.47 6.67 -1.01
CA THR A 140 -7.33 6.64 -1.95
C THR A 140 -7.58 5.68 -3.12
N HIS A 141 -8.34 4.61 -2.87
CA HIS A 141 -8.73 3.62 -3.87
C HIS A 141 -9.33 4.23 -5.14
N ALA A 142 -10.13 5.30 -5.02
CA ALA A 142 -10.71 5.98 -6.18
C ALA A 142 -9.63 6.59 -7.11
N PHE A 143 -8.55 7.15 -6.53
CA PHE A 143 -7.43 7.71 -7.30
C PHE A 143 -6.57 6.62 -7.95
N ALA A 144 -6.34 5.52 -7.21
CA ALA A 144 -5.65 4.35 -7.73
C ALA A 144 -6.35 3.84 -9.00
N MET A 145 -7.68 3.69 -8.94
CA MET A 145 -8.50 3.28 -10.08
C MET A 145 -8.52 4.31 -11.21
N LYS A 146 -8.73 5.60 -10.88
CA LYS A 146 -8.77 6.70 -11.85
C LYS A 146 -7.51 6.74 -12.73
N SER A 147 -6.34 6.63 -12.12
CA SER A 147 -5.06 6.79 -12.82
C SER A 147 -4.41 5.46 -13.21
N GLN A 148 -4.99 4.33 -12.80
CA GLN A 148 -4.40 2.98 -12.90
C GLN A 148 -3.02 2.91 -12.22
N ILE A 149 -2.99 3.28 -10.94
CA ILE A 149 -1.82 3.23 -10.05
C ILE A 149 -2.06 2.12 -9.04
N TRP A 150 -1.09 1.25 -8.80
CA TRP A 150 -1.30 0.12 -7.89
C TRP A 150 -1.42 0.59 -6.46
N LEU A 151 -2.35 0.03 -5.70
CA LEU A 151 -2.63 0.35 -4.30
C LEU A 151 -2.26 -0.82 -3.41
N VAL A 152 -1.39 -0.52 -2.45
CA VAL A 152 -0.90 -1.42 -1.41
C VAL A 152 -1.42 -0.90 -0.06
N ASP A 153 -2.13 -1.73 0.67
CA ASP A 153 -2.66 -1.46 2.03
C ASP A 153 -2.13 -2.56 2.96
N PRO A 154 -0.87 -2.46 3.44
CA PRO A 154 -0.17 -3.54 4.09
C PRO A 154 -0.76 -3.85 5.47
N ARG A 155 -0.72 -5.12 5.85
CA ARG A 155 -1.04 -5.58 7.20
C ARG A 155 -0.26 -4.77 8.25
N PRO A 156 -0.92 -4.17 9.27
CA PRO A 156 -0.28 -3.29 10.25
C PRO A 156 0.66 -4.02 11.22
N ASN A 157 1.84 -4.43 10.73
CA ASN A 157 3.01 -4.83 11.52
C ASN A 157 4.29 -4.41 10.79
N LEU A 158 5.39 -4.22 11.52
CA LEU A 158 6.62 -3.69 10.91
C LEU A 158 7.23 -4.62 9.84
N PRO A 159 7.36 -5.94 10.05
CA PRO A 159 7.94 -6.81 9.04
C PRO A 159 7.23 -6.72 7.68
N LYS A 160 5.89 -6.75 7.68
CA LYS A 160 5.09 -6.68 6.45
C LYS A 160 5.11 -5.28 5.84
N ILE A 161 5.02 -4.21 6.64
CA ILE A 161 5.13 -2.84 6.11
C ILE A 161 6.48 -2.64 5.40
N VAL A 162 7.58 -3.07 6.02
CA VAL A 162 8.94 -2.97 5.45
C VAL A 162 9.05 -3.80 4.17
N GLU A 163 8.58 -5.04 4.20
CA GLU A 163 8.54 -5.91 3.02
C GLU A 163 7.74 -5.29 1.88
N MET A 164 6.57 -4.70 2.17
CA MET A 164 5.71 -4.11 1.17
C MET A 164 6.29 -2.82 0.59
N VAL A 165 7.07 -2.03 1.34
CA VAL A 165 7.84 -0.90 0.77
C VAL A 165 8.85 -1.41 -0.27
N GLU A 166 9.66 -2.41 0.09
CA GLU A 166 10.67 -2.99 -0.82
C GLU A 166 10.02 -3.60 -2.06
N LYS A 167 8.96 -4.39 -1.85
CA LYS A 167 8.21 -5.05 -2.92
C LYS A 167 7.43 -4.07 -3.78
N SER A 168 7.04 -2.90 -3.28
CA SER A 168 6.40 -1.85 -4.07
C SER A 168 7.34 -1.25 -5.11
N PHE A 169 8.62 -1.07 -4.80
CA PHE A 169 9.61 -0.65 -5.81
C PHE A 169 9.78 -1.72 -6.89
N GLU A 170 9.90 -2.99 -6.51
CA GLU A 170 10.04 -4.11 -7.45
C GLU A 170 8.79 -4.27 -8.33
N LEU A 171 7.59 -4.20 -7.73
CA LEU A 171 6.31 -4.20 -8.43
C LEU A 171 6.22 -3.02 -9.41
N SER A 172 6.68 -1.84 -9.00
CA SER A 172 6.67 -0.65 -9.85
C SER A 172 7.56 -0.81 -11.08
N GLU A 173 8.77 -1.34 -10.89
CA GLU A 173 9.74 -1.56 -11.96
C GLU A 173 9.28 -2.64 -12.94
N ILE A 174 8.83 -3.79 -12.44
CA ILE A 174 8.44 -4.92 -13.30
C ILE A 174 7.20 -4.61 -14.13
N SER A 175 6.27 -3.80 -13.58
CA SER A 175 5.03 -3.41 -14.26
C SER A 175 5.12 -2.06 -14.96
N SER A 176 6.21 -1.30 -14.79
CA SER A 176 6.33 0.08 -15.29
C SER A 176 5.21 1.02 -14.84
N THR A 177 4.64 0.82 -13.66
CA THR A 177 3.55 1.61 -13.09
C THR A 177 3.90 2.08 -11.67
N PRO A 178 3.61 3.33 -11.26
CA PRO A 178 3.83 3.76 -9.88
C PRO A 178 2.94 2.97 -8.88
N VAL A 179 3.34 2.97 -7.61
CA VAL A 179 2.63 2.29 -6.53
C VAL A 179 2.27 3.27 -5.42
N MET A 180 1.02 3.31 -5.01
CA MET A 180 0.53 3.93 -3.78
C MET A 180 0.64 2.93 -2.64
N LEU A 181 1.47 3.25 -1.64
CA LEU A 181 1.52 2.59 -0.35
C LEU A 181 0.67 3.39 0.63
N GLU A 182 -0.55 2.91 0.88
CA GLU A 182 -1.48 3.48 1.84
C GLU A 182 -1.11 3.05 3.26
N LEU A 183 -1.04 4.02 4.17
CA LEU A 183 -0.86 3.79 5.60
C LEU A 183 -2.00 4.47 6.35
N ARG A 184 -2.86 3.65 6.98
CA ARG A 184 -3.91 4.12 7.89
C ARG A 184 -3.29 4.64 9.20
N ILE A 185 -4.05 5.38 10.00
CA ILE A 185 -3.55 5.97 11.27
C ILE A 185 -2.93 4.89 12.18
N ARG A 186 -3.63 3.78 12.39
CA ARG A 186 -3.13 2.66 13.23
C ARG A 186 -1.85 2.05 12.67
N ALA A 187 -1.70 1.98 11.35
CA ALA A 187 -0.49 1.49 10.70
C ALA A 187 0.67 2.49 10.86
N CYS A 188 0.42 3.79 10.85
CA CYS A 188 1.45 4.81 11.06
C CYS A 188 2.05 4.76 12.48
N HIS A 189 1.22 4.42 13.48
CA HIS A 189 1.61 4.41 14.89
C HIS A 189 1.94 3.01 15.45
N VAL A 190 1.85 1.95 14.64
CA VAL A 190 2.19 0.61 15.14
C VAL A 190 3.66 0.55 15.53
N GLN A 191 3.92 0.00 16.71
CA GLN A 191 5.27 -0.26 17.20
C GLN A 191 5.57 -1.74 17.10
N GLY A 192 6.83 -2.06 16.84
CA GLY A 192 7.28 -3.44 16.76
C GLY A 192 8.76 -3.55 16.48
N SER A 193 9.15 -4.70 15.95
CA SER A 193 10.52 -4.97 15.54
C SER A 193 10.58 -5.82 14.28
N PHE A 194 11.73 -5.74 13.59
CA PHE A 194 12.04 -6.59 12.45
C PHE A 194 13.56 -6.72 12.30
N LYS A 195 14.00 -7.74 11.55
CA LYS A 195 15.40 -7.90 11.17
C LYS A 195 15.73 -7.02 9.97
N THR A 196 16.70 -6.12 10.13
CA THR A 196 17.09 -5.19 9.08
C THR A 196 17.93 -5.86 8.01
N LYS A 197 17.84 -5.32 6.80
CA LYS A 197 18.78 -5.57 5.71
C LYS A 197 19.79 -4.43 5.65
N ALA A 198 20.93 -4.66 4.99
CA ALA A 198 21.85 -3.57 4.68
C ALA A 198 21.16 -2.51 3.83
N ASN A 199 21.47 -1.23 4.09
CA ASN A 199 21.07 -0.16 3.18
C ASN A 199 21.78 -0.35 1.84
N ARG A 200 21.09 0.01 0.76
CA ARG A 200 21.63 -0.09 -0.59
C ARG A 200 21.92 1.31 -1.10
N GLU A 201 23.11 1.51 -1.64
CA GLU A 201 23.38 2.74 -2.37
C GLU A 201 22.49 2.82 -3.63
N PRO A 202 21.96 4.00 -3.98
CA PRO A 202 21.13 4.13 -5.16
C PRO A 202 22.00 3.99 -6.42
N LYS A 203 21.49 3.28 -7.43
CA LYS A 203 22.21 3.09 -8.71
C LYS A 203 22.55 4.42 -9.40
N LEU A 204 21.66 5.39 -9.26
CA LEU A 204 21.80 6.76 -9.73
C LEU A 204 21.45 7.68 -8.56
N SER A 205 22.29 8.68 -8.29
CA SER A 205 22.25 9.47 -7.06
C SER A 205 22.97 10.81 -7.26
N LYS A 206 23.04 11.65 -6.21
CA LYS A 206 23.91 12.85 -6.23
C LYS A 206 25.40 12.51 -6.39
N ARG A 207 25.79 11.26 -6.08
CA ARG A 207 27.17 10.77 -6.12
C ARG A 207 27.48 9.99 -7.41
N THR A 208 26.46 9.33 -7.96
CA THR A 208 26.53 8.54 -9.19
C THR A 208 25.61 9.16 -10.23
N LEU A 209 26.15 10.06 -11.04
CA LEU A 209 25.40 10.83 -12.04
C LEU A 209 25.09 9.99 -13.29
N ILE A 210 24.11 10.44 -14.06
CA ILE A 210 23.76 9.84 -15.35
C ILE A 210 24.82 10.23 -16.37
N GLU A 211 25.59 9.26 -16.85
CA GLU A 211 26.62 9.50 -17.89
C GLU A 211 26.01 9.67 -19.29
N ASN A 212 25.04 8.82 -19.63
CA ASN A 212 24.40 8.78 -20.94
C ASN A 212 22.88 8.92 -20.77
N PRO A 213 22.34 10.15 -20.76
CA PRO A 213 20.91 10.36 -20.65
C PRO A 213 20.22 9.86 -21.93
N ASP A 214 19.28 8.94 -21.75
CA ASP A 214 18.41 8.44 -22.81
C ASP A 214 17.06 9.15 -22.71
N PHE A 215 16.57 9.65 -23.84
CA PHE A 215 15.31 10.38 -23.92
C PHE A 215 14.40 9.73 -24.95
N ASP A 216 13.26 9.22 -24.46
CA ASP A 216 12.22 8.62 -25.29
C ASP A 216 11.02 9.56 -25.36
N TYR A 217 10.80 10.16 -26.54
CA TYR A 217 9.66 11.05 -26.77
C TYR A 217 8.32 10.34 -26.52
N ASN A 218 8.24 9.02 -26.68
CA ASN A 218 7.00 8.26 -26.44
C ASN A 218 6.63 8.18 -24.95
N ARG A 219 7.51 8.60 -24.04
CA ARG A 219 7.22 8.70 -22.61
C ARG A 219 6.63 10.06 -22.20
N ILE A 220 6.49 11.00 -23.14
CA ILE A 220 5.74 12.23 -22.92
C ILE A 220 4.26 11.95 -23.18
N CYS A 221 3.38 12.48 -22.33
CA CYS A 221 1.93 12.36 -22.47
C CYS A 221 1.38 13.28 -23.57
N LEU A 222 1.79 13.05 -24.82
CA LEU A 222 1.31 13.76 -26.00
C LEU A 222 0.84 12.79 -27.08
N PRO A 223 -0.23 13.10 -27.83
CA PRO A 223 -0.59 12.32 -29.01
C PRO A 223 0.55 12.30 -30.04
N PRO A 224 0.81 11.15 -30.71
CA PRO A 224 0.06 9.90 -30.64
C PRO A 224 0.49 8.92 -29.53
N ALA A 225 1.53 9.24 -28.74
CA ALA A 225 2.09 8.34 -27.74
C ALA A 225 1.09 7.97 -26.63
N THR A 226 0.15 8.85 -26.30
CA THR A 226 -0.91 8.59 -25.31
C THR A 226 -1.78 7.37 -25.64
N TYR A 227 -2.07 7.11 -26.91
CA TYR A 227 -2.83 5.92 -27.33
C TYR A 227 -2.03 4.63 -27.10
N LEU A 228 -0.72 4.68 -27.31
CA LEU A 228 0.16 3.55 -27.02
C LEU A 228 0.27 3.33 -25.51
N GLN A 229 0.46 4.41 -24.75
CA GLN A 229 0.54 4.38 -23.29
C GLN A 229 -0.71 3.74 -22.66
N GLU A 230 -1.91 4.10 -23.13
CA GLU A 230 -3.17 3.49 -22.68
C GLU A 230 -3.18 1.96 -22.90
N LYS A 231 -2.84 1.51 -24.12
CA LYS A 231 -2.75 0.07 -24.42
C LYS A 231 -1.74 -0.64 -23.54
N LEU A 232 -0.56 -0.03 -23.34
CA LEU A 232 0.47 -0.59 -22.46
C LEU A 232 -0.05 -0.82 -21.04
N LYS A 233 -0.87 0.09 -20.49
CA LYS A 233 -1.43 -0.09 -19.13
C LYS A 233 -2.23 -1.39 -19.00
N VAL A 234 -3.03 -1.72 -20.01
CA VAL A 234 -3.95 -2.87 -19.98
C VAL A 234 -3.28 -4.16 -20.48
N GLU A 235 -2.53 -4.09 -21.57
CA GLU A 235 -1.98 -5.27 -22.25
C GLU A 235 -0.65 -5.73 -21.66
N VAL A 236 0.11 -4.84 -21.01
CA VAL A 236 1.46 -5.13 -20.50
C VAL A 236 1.56 -4.92 -18.99
N ARG A 237 1.27 -3.71 -18.51
CA ARG A 237 1.54 -3.32 -17.12
C ARG A 237 0.66 -4.05 -16.13
N TRP A 238 -0.65 -4.11 -16.38
CA TRP A 238 -1.60 -4.79 -15.51
C TRP A 238 -1.32 -6.30 -15.39
N PRO A 239 -1.15 -7.08 -16.49
CA PRO A 239 -0.78 -8.49 -16.40
C PRO A 239 0.55 -8.71 -15.68
N ALA A 240 1.56 -7.85 -15.93
CA ALA A 240 2.85 -7.93 -15.24
C ALA A 240 2.70 -7.72 -13.72
N ALA A 241 1.87 -6.76 -13.30
CA ALA A 241 1.57 -6.52 -11.89
C ALA A 241 0.89 -7.73 -11.23
N VAL A 242 -0.21 -8.22 -11.81
CA VAL A 242 -0.96 -9.39 -11.30
C VAL A 242 -0.05 -10.61 -11.19
N LYS A 243 0.76 -10.88 -12.23
CA LYS A 243 1.73 -11.97 -12.22
C LYS A 243 2.74 -11.83 -11.08
N TYR A 244 3.33 -10.64 -10.93
CA TYR A 244 4.33 -10.38 -9.89
C TYR A 244 3.75 -10.53 -8.48
N ILE A 245 2.55 -9.99 -8.23
CA ILE A 245 1.84 -10.08 -6.95
C ILE A 245 1.67 -11.55 -6.56
N ARG A 246 1.21 -12.37 -7.50
CA ARG A 246 0.97 -13.81 -7.29
C ARG A 246 2.26 -14.60 -7.06
N GLU A 247 3.27 -14.39 -7.91
CA GLU A 247 4.55 -15.12 -7.83
C GLU A 247 5.34 -14.79 -6.56
N ASN A 248 5.20 -13.56 -6.04
CA ASN A 248 5.85 -13.12 -4.81
C ASN A 248 4.97 -13.27 -3.56
N ARG A 249 3.73 -13.75 -3.70
CA ARG A 249 2.76 -13.95 -2.60
C ARG A 249 2.62 -12.69 -1.74
N LEU A 250 2.38 -11.55 -2.37
CA LEU A 250 2.26 -10.29 -1.62
C LEU A 250 1.01 -10.28 -0.73
N ASN A 251 -0.07 -10.91 -1.17
CA ASN A 251 -1.24 -11.18 -0.34
C ASN A 251 -0.99 -12.42 0.54
N GLU A 252 -1.55 -12.43 1.75
CA GLU A 252 -1.33 -13.49 2.74
C GLU A 252 -2.59 -14.36 2.88
N VAL A 253 -2.42 -15.68 2.96
CA VAL A 253 -3.50 -16.61 3.33
C VAL A 253 -3.18 -17.22 4.69
N PHE A 254 -4.08 -17.06 5.65
CA PHE A 254 -4.02 -17.67 6.96
C PHE A 254 -5.02 -18.82 6.99
N ALA A 255 -4.52 -20.03 7.23
CA ALA A 255 -5.37 -21.22 7.32
C ALA A 255 -6.24 -21.18 8.59
N GLY A 256 -7.39 -21.83 8.53
CA GLY A 256 -8.30 -22.04 9.64
C GLY A 256 -9.01 -23.38 9.50
N GLU A 257 -9.56 -23.90 10.59
CA GLU A 257 -10.27 -25.18 10.63
C GLU A 257 -11.71 -25.11 10.10
N MET A 258 -12.32 -23.92 10.06
CA MET A 258 -13.67 -23.70 9.54
C MET A 258 -13.62 -23.50 8.02
N THR A 259 -13.43 -24.58 7.27
CA THR A 259 -13.15 -24.51 5.83
C THR A 259 -14.37 -24.18 4.96
N ASP A 260 -15.59 -24.31 5.49
CA ASP A 260 -16.84 -24.01 4.77
C ASP A 260 -17.15 -22.51 4.70
N ILE A 261 -16.41 -21.68 5.44
CA ILE A 261 -16.51 -20.21 5.41
C ILE A 261 -15.13 -19.56 5.28
N GLY A 262 -15.09 -18.26 4.99
CA GLY A 262 -13.83 -17.51 4.97
C GLY A 262 -14.01 -16.01 5.10
N ILE A 263 -12.93 -15.31 5.42
CA ILE A 263 -12.88 -13.85 5.47
C ILE A 263 -11.84 -13.34 4.47
N ILE A 264 -12.21 -12.37 3.66
CA ILE A 264 -11.28 -11.58 2.83
C ILE A 264 -11.24 -10.18 3.43
N CYS A 265 -10.06 -9.65 3.74
CA CYS A 265 -9.94 -8.30 4.32
C CYS A 265 -8.86 -7.48 3.65
N GLN A 266 -9.05 -6.16 3.62
CA GLN A 266 -7.93 -5.24 3.36
C GLN A 266 -6.83 -5.45 4.41
N GLY A 267 -5.56 -5.39 4.02
CA GLY A 267 -4.45 -5.61 4.93
C GLY A 267 -4.50 -4.67 6.14
N GLY A 268 -4.74 -3.38 5.92
CA GLY A 268 -4.96 -2.37 6.97
C GLY A 268 -6.03 -2.73 8.01
N MET A 269 -7.00 -3.57 7.66
CA MET A 269 -8.10 -4.01 8.52
C MET A 269 -7.83 -5.33 9.25
N TYR A 270 -6.76 -6.04 8.91
CA TYR A 270 -6.45 -7.38 9.45
C TYR A 270 -6.46 -7.42 10.98
N ASN A 271 -5.84 -6.44 11.64
CA ASN A 271 -5.76 -6.43 13.11
C ASN A 271 -7.15 -6.27 13.75
N ALA A 272 -8.05 -5.50 13.14
CA ALA A 272 -9.44 -5.36 13.63
C ALA A 272 -10.21 -6.68 13.47
N VAL A 273 -10.02 -7.37 12.34
CA VAL A 273 -10.60 -8.71 12.10
C VAL A 273 -10.13 -9.72 13.14
N ILE A 274 -8.81 -9.80 13.40
CA ILE A 274 -8.27 -10.71 14.42
C ILE A 274 -8.80 -10.38 15.80
N ARG A 275 -8.89 -9.10 16.18
CA ARG A 275 -9.43 -8.70 17.49
C ARG A 275 -10.90 -9.08 17.65
N ALA A 276 -11.72 -8.87 16.62
CA ALA A 276 -13.10 -9.31 16.61
C ALA A 276 -13.22 -10.84 16.76
N LEU A 277 -12.41 -11.61 16.01
CA LEU A 277 -12.38 -13.07 16.13
C LEU A 277 -11.93 -13.55 17.52
N GLN A 278 -10.95 -12.88 18.13
CA GLN A 278 -10.53 -13.17 19.50
C GLN A 278 -11.67 -12.96 20.50
N THR A 279 -12.39 -11.84 20.41
CA THR A 279 -13.56 -11.56 21.26
C THR A 279 -14.65 -12.63 21.11
N LEU A 280 -14.81 -13.20 19.92
CA LEU A 280 -15.77 -14.28 19.63
C LEU A 280 -15.27 -15.70 20.00
N GLY A 281 -14.07 -15.82 20.58
CA GLY A 281 -13.45 -17.12 20.87
C GLY A 281 -13.05 -17.92 19.63
N LEU A 282 -12.83 -17.23 18.51
CA LEU A 282 -12.46 -17.80 17.21
C LEU A 282 -11.02 -17.50 16.80
N ALA A 283 -10.24 -16.86 17.66
CA ALA A 283 -8.80 -16.75 17.51
C ALA A 283 -8.11 -16.85 18.87
N ASP A 284 -6.91 -17.42 18.91
CA ASP A 284 -6.11 -17.52 20.12
C ASP A 284 -5.35 -16.22 20.44
N ALA A 285 -4.62 -16.20 21.56
CA ALA A 285 -3.82 -15.04 21.98
C ALA A 285 -2.69 -14.67 21.00
N PHE A 286 -2.27 -15.60 20.14
CA PHE A 286 -1.24 -15.41 19.11
C PHE A 286 -1.83 -14.91 17.78
N GLY A 287 -3.16 -14.83 17.67
CA GLY A 287 -3.86 -14.39 16.47
C GLY A 287 -4.11 -15.51 15.46
N ASN A 288 -3.96 -16.77 15.85
CA ASN A 288 -4.33 -17.90 14.99
C ASN A 288 -5.85 -18.02 14.96
N ALA A 289 -6.44 -17.66 13.82
CA ALA A 289 -7.89 -17.71 13.61
C ALA A 289 -8.37 -19.11 13.22
N ARG A 290 -9.55 -19.49 13.73
CA ARG A 290 -10.27 -20.72 13.32
C ARG A 290 -10.92 -20.57 11.95
N VAL A 291 -11.24 -19.34 11.55
CA VAL A 291 -11.78 -19.01 10.22
C VAL A 291 -10.61 -18.69 9.28
N PRO A 292 -10.53 -19.31 8.08
CA PRO A 292 -9.53 -18.95 7.08
C PRO A 292 -9.63 -17.46 6.66
N ILE A 293 -8.48 -16.80 6.53
CA ILE A 293 -8.41 -15.37 6.16
C ILE A 293 -7.53 -15.20 4.93
N TYR A 294 -8.04 -14.48 3.94
CA TYR A 294 -7.27 -13.95 2.82
C TYR A 294 -7.07 -12.44 3.00
N CYS A 295 -5.83 -12.05 3.31
CA CYS A 295 -5.43 -10.70 3.64
C CYS A 295 -4.83 -10.01 2.39
N LEU A 296 -5.58 -9.05 1.85
CA LEU A 296 -5.22 -8.27 0.67
C LEU A 296 -4.27 -7.14 1.06
N ASN A 297 -2.96 -7.41 1.02
CA ASN A 297 -1.94 -6.37 1.14
C ASN A 297 -1.85 -5.52 -0.14
N VAL A 298 -2.29 -6.06 -1.29
CA VAL A 298 -2.49 -5.32 -2.53
C VAL A 298 -3.99 -5.27 -2.83
N THR A 299 -4.57 -4.08 -2.74
CA THR A 299 -6.01 -3.86 -2.92
C THR A 299 -6.36 -3.44 -4.34
N TYR A 300 -5.36 -3.00 -5.13
CA TYR A 300 -5.49 -2.74 -6.56
C TYR A 300 -4.13 -2.91 -7.27
N PRO A 301 -3.98 -3.74 -8.31
CA PRO A 301 -5.00 -4.61 -8.87
C PRO A 301 -5.25 -5.82 -7.96
N LEU A 302 -6.47 -6.33 -7.97
CA LEU A 302 -6.77 -7.63 -7.37
C LEU A 302 -6.18 -8.77 -8.23
N VAL A 303 -5.98 -9.93 -7.62
CA VAL A 303 -5.53 -11.16 -8.30
C VAL A 303 -6.71 -12.13 -8.40
N PRO A 304 -7.41 -12.22 -9.55
CA PRO A 304 -8.62 -13.03 -9.68
C PRO A 304 -8.40 -14.51 -9.35
N ASP A 305 -7.27 -15.09 -9.78
CA ASP A 305 -6.94 -16.49 -9.51
C ASP A 305 -6.87 -16.80 -8.01
N GLU A 306 -6.27 -15.90 -7.21
CA GLU A 306 -6.18 -16.06 -5.74
C GLU A 306 -7.56 -15.97 -5.09
N ILE A 307 -8.39 -15.02 -5.53
CA ILE A 307 -9.77 -14.84 -5.04
C ILE A 307 -10.62 -16.08 -5.37
N VAL A 308 -10.60 -16.52 -6.63
CA VAL A 308 -11.35 -17.68 -7.09
C VAL A 308 -10.91 -18.93 -6.33
N SER A 309 -9.60 -19.14 -6.20
CA SER A 309 -9.06 -20.28 -5.45
C SER A 309 -9.45 -20.24 -3.97
N PHE A 310 -9.46 -19.07 -3.34
CA PHE A 310 -9.85 -18.95 -1.93
C PHE A 310 -11.34 -19.23 -1.73
N CYS A 311 -12.19 -18.85 -2.68
CA CYS A 311 -13.65 -18.98 -2.55
C CYS A 311 -14.24 -20.30 -3.05
N ALA A 312 -13.51 -21.07 -3.87
CA ALA A 312 -14.03 -22.21 -4.62
C ALA A 312 -14.71 -23.30 -3.76
N ASP A 313 -14.22 -23.52 -2.55
CA ASP A 313 -14.66 -24.58 -1.63
C ASP A 313 -15.52 -24.05 -0.47
N LYS A 314 -15.91 -22.77 -0.49
CA LYS A 314 -16.64 -22.12 0.60
C LYS A 314 -18.11 -21.99 0.28
N ARG A 315 -18.94 -22.19 1.31
CA ARG A 315 -20.36 -21.84 1.27
C ARG A 315 -20.53 -20.32 1.31
N GLU A 316 -19.73 -19.64 2.13
CA GLU A 316 -19.88 -18.20 2.35
C GLU A 316 -18.55 -17.51 2.64
N VAL A 317 -18.35 -16.31 2.11
CA VAL A 317 -17.19 -15.47 2.40
C VAL A 317 -17.63 -14.07 2.82
N LEU A 318 -16.96 -13.52 3.84
CA LEU A 318 -17.15 -12.14 4.29
C LEU A 318 -16.02 -11.25 3.76
N ILE A 319 -16.38 -10.15 3.10
CA ILE A 319 -15.46 -9.10 2.67
C ILE A 319 -15.46 -7.99 3.73
N VAL A 320 -14.31 -7.81 4.38
CA VAL A 320 -14.07 -6.69 5.31
C VAL A 320 -13.35 -5.58 4.54
N GLU A 321 -14.16 -4.73 3.92
CA GLU A 321 -13.75 -3.53 3.20
C GLU A 321 -14.31 -2.29 3.91
N GLU A 322 -13.46 -1.36 4.33
CA GLU A 322 -13.86 -0.11 4.98
C GLU A 322 -14.26 0.95 3.95
N GLY A 323 -15.36 1.65 4.25
CA GLY A 323 -15.81 2.82 3.51
C GLY A 323 -16.56 2.55 2.21
N GLN A 324 -17.03 3.64 1.60
CA GLN A 324 -17.75 3.64 0.32
C GLN A 324 -16.91 4.26 -0.81
N PRO A 325 -17.13 3.86 -2.08
CA PRO A 325 -17.89 2.69 -2.56
C PRO A 325 -17.26 1.33 -2.17
N ALA A 326 -17.97 0.22 -2.38
CA ALA A 326 -17.51 -1.14 -2.08
C ALA A 326 -16.68 -1.75 -3.23
N TYR A 327 -15.58 -1.09 -3.59
CA TYR A 327 -14.75 -1.42 -4.75
C TYR A 327 -14.27 -2.88 -4.76
N ILE A 328 -13.85 -3.41 -3.61
CA ILE A 328 -13.29 -4.75 -3.50
C ILE A 328 -14.41 -5.79 -3.52
N GLU A 329 -15.50 -5.57 -2.79
CA GLU A 329 -16.68 -6.46 -2.81
C GLU A 329 -17.23 -6.62 -4.23
N ASP A 330 -17.46 -5.50 -4.93
CA ASP A 330 -17.97 -5.50 -6.31
C ASP A 330 -17.01 -6.21 -7.28
N ALA A 331 -15.70 -5.98 -7.13
CA ALA A 331 -14.69 -6.61 -7.97
C ALA A 331 -14.57 -8.12 -7.71
N ILE A 332 -14.72 -8.58 -6.46
CA ILE A 332 -14.73 -10.00 -6.09
C ILE A 332 -15.96 -10.69 -6.68
N LEU A 333 -17.15 -10.09 -6.53
CA LEU A 333 -18.38 -10.58 -7.14
C LEU A 333 -18.22 -10.74 -8.66
N ALA A 334 -17.65 -9.74 -9.33
CA ALA A 334 -17.39 -9.79 -10.77
C ALA A 334 -16.36 -10.88 -11.15
N ALA A 335 -15.29 -11.05 -10.37
CA ALA A 335 -14.27 -12.06 -10.62
C ALA A 335 -14.83 -13.49 -10.51
N LEU A 336 -15.58 -13.77 -9.45
CA LEU A 336 -16.24 -15.06 -9.22
C LEU A 336 -17.24 -15.39 -10.34
N ARG A 337 -18.05 -14.40 -10.74
CA ARG A 337 -19.02 -14.56 -11.83
C ARG A 337 -18.34 -14.88 -13.16
N ARG A 338 -17.22 -14.22 -13.48
CA ARG A 338 -16.46 -14.47 -14.72
C ARG A 338 -15.77 -15.85 -14.75
N ALA A 339 -15.46 -16.39 -13.57
CA ALA A 339 -14.83 -17.71 -13.42
C ALA A 339 -15.84 -18.84 -13.20
N ASP A 340 -17.15 -18.56 -13.33
CA ASP A 340 -18.25 -19.50 -13.07
C ASP A 340 -18.29 -20.11 -11.65
N VAL A 341 -17.63 -19.47 -10.67
CA VAL A 341 -17.65 -19.86 -9.25
C VAL A 341 -18.79 -19.14 -8.53
N ASN A 342 -20.01 -19.61 -8.76
CA ASN A 342 -21.24 -18.97 -8.29
C ASN A 342 -21.86 -19.61 -7.03
N ALA A 343 -21.30 -20.71 -6.53
CA ALA A 343 -21.87 -21.45 -5.41
C ALA A 343 -21.63 -20.77 -4.05
N VAL A 344 -20.53 -20.03 -3.93
CA VAL A 344 -20.16 -19.26 -2.73
C VAL A 344 -21.02 -18.00 -2.63
N ARG A 345 -21.59 -17.76 -1.45
CA ARG A 345 -22.27 -16.50 -1.14
C ARG A 345 -21.26 -15.48 -0.61
N VAL A 346 -21.15 -14.34 -1.29
CA VAL A 346 -20.34 -13.21 -0.83
C VAL A 346 -21.19 -12.31 0.06
N ARG A 347 -20.65 -11.95 1.23
CA ARG A 347 -21.20 -11.02 2.20
C ARG A 347 -20.22 -9.89 2.42
N GLY A 348 -20.69 -8.74 2.85
CA GLY A 348 -19.85 -7.59 3.15
C GLY A 348 -20.71 -6.45 3.62
N LYS A 349 -21.04 -5.51 2.73
CA LYS A 349 -21.85 -4.32 3.04
C LYS A 349 -23.29 -4.61 3.49
N ASP A 350 -23.76 -5.84 3.33
CA ASP A 350 -25.06 -6.26 3.85
C ASP A 350 -25.03 -6.54 5.37
N VAL A 351 -23.85 -6.82 5.94
CA VAL A 351 -23.64 -7.02 7.39
C VAL A 351 -22.73 -5.98 8.04
N LEU A 352 -21.90 -5.30 7.24
CA LEU A 352 -21.01 -4.21 7.64
C LEU A 352 -21.51 -2.88 7.06
N PRO A 353 -21.35 -1.74 7.76
CA PRO A 353 -21.87 -0.47 7.26
C PRO A 353 -21.13 0.03 6.02
N LEU A 354 -21.84 0.78 5.15
CA LEU A 354 -21.23 1.41 3.96
C LEU A 354 -20.38 2.63 4.31
N ALA A 355 -20.75 3.37 5.35
CA ALA A 355 -20.11 4.62 5.75
C ALA A 355 -19.73 4.58 7.24
N GLY A 356 -18.76 5.40 7.61
CA GLY A 356 -18.20 5.47 8.95
C GLY A 356 -16.99 4.55 9.13
N GLU A 357 -16.27 4.80 10.23
CA GLU A 357 -15.10 4.03 10.61
C GLU A 357 -15.44 2.58 10.96
N TYR A 358 -14.61 1.64 10.53
CA TYR A 358 -14.67 0.26 10.98
C TYR A 358 -13.88 0.14 12.28
N THR A 359 -14.50 0.64 13.37
CA THR A 359 -14.01 0.42 14.73
C THR A 359 -14.03 -1.08 15.08
N GLY A 360 -13.33 -1.46 16.17
CA GLY A 360 -13.34 -2.84 16.64
C GLY A 360 -14.76 -3.37 16.92
N GLU A 361 -15.66 -2.51 17.41
CA GLU A 361 -17.07 -2.85 17.66
C GLU A 361 -17.85 -3.07 16.36
N VAL A 362 -17.66 -2.21 15.36
CA VAL A 362 -18.31 -2.33 14.05
C VAL A 362 -17.90 -3.64 13.37
N VAL A 363 -16.60 -3.94 13.35
CA VAL A 363 -16.07 -5.18 12.76
C VAL A 363 -16.56 -6.39 13.55
N LEU A 364 -16.58 -6.33 14.89
CA LEU A 364 -17.12 -7.38 15.74
C LEU A 364 -18.59 -7.67 15.41
N THR A 365 -19.44 -6.64 15.38
CA THR A 365 -20.87 -6.80 15.07
C THR A 365 -21.09 -7.38 13.67
N GLY A 366 -20.33 -6.92 12.68
CA GLY A 366 -20.42 -7.43 11.31
C GLY A 366 -20.02 -8.91 11.21
N ILE A 367 -18.92 -9.30 11.85
CA ILE A 367 -18.47 -10.71 11.90
C ILE A 367 -19.47 -11.56 12.69
N SER A 368 -20.02 -11.07 13.80
CA SER A 368 -21.06 -11.78 14.56
C SER A 368 -22.30 -12.07 13.73
N LYS A 369 -22.78 -11.07 12.96
CA LYS A 369 -23.90 -11.23 12.02
C LYS A 369 -23.59 -12.24 10.91
N PHE A 370 -22.39 -12.17 10.32
CA PHE A 370 -21.93 -13.13 9.33
C PHE A 370 -21.94 -14.57 9.86
N LEU A 371 -21.54 -14.77 11.11
CA LEU A 371 -21.51 -16.07 11.77
C LEU A 371 -22.85 -16.53 12.35
N GLY A 372 -23.92 -15.75 12.20
CA GLY A 372 -25.25 -16.05 12.77
C GLY A 372 -25.29 -15.98 14.30
N ARG A 373 -24.42 -15.19 14.93
CA ARG A 373 -24.36 -14.97 16.38
C ARG A 373 -24.96 -13.59 16.69
N GLU A 374 -26.28 -13.51 16.79
CA GLU A 374 -26.98 -12.23 17.01
C GLU A 374 -26.83 -11.64 18.44
N GLN A 375 -26.18 -12.37 19.36
CA GLN A 375 -25.87 -11.92 20.71
C GLN A 375 -24.39 -12.18 21.00
N ALA A 376 -23.54 -11.19 20.78
CA ALA A 376 -22.15 -11.17 21.25
C ALA A 376 -21.80 -9.78 21.76
#